data_AF-A0ABD3E6V6-F1
#
_entry.id   AF-A0ABD3E6V6-F1
#
_cell.length_a   1.000
_cell.length_b   1.000
_cell.length_c   1.000
_cell.angle_alpha   90.00
_cell.angle_beta   90.00
_cell.angle_gamma   90.00
#
_symmetry.space_group_name_H-M   'P 1'
#
loop_
_entity.id
_entity.type
_entity.pdbx_description
1 polymer ?
#
loop_
_entity_poly.entity_id
_entity_poly.type
_entity_poly.pdbx_seq_one_letter_code
_entity_poly.pdbx_strand_id
1 'polypeptide(L)'
;MELSKVTLEIFTKLEQKWLYHYEGKKTRVLSIDGGGTTAAVAGTALVHLEDQIQAKTGNTNARIADFFDIVVGTGIGALLAAMLVADGGDSRPIFTAREAVNLLSVNQKEMFKVSCNAPFS
;
A
#
# COMPACT_ATOMS: atom_id res chain seq x y z
N MET A 1 29.90 -33.35 -19.02
CA MET A 1 28.79 -33.12 -18.07
C MET A 1 29.25 -32.42 -16.78
N GLU A 2 30.31 -31.59 -16.85
CA GLU A 2 30.94 -30.98 -15.65
C GLU A 2 30.61 -29.48 -15.51
N LEU A 3 30.42 -28.77 -16.63
CA LEU A 3 30.06 -27.35 -16.63
C LEU A 3 28.71 -27.08 -15.94
N SER A 4 27.72 -27.95 -16.12
CA SER A 4 26.40 -27.78 -15.50
C SER A 4 26.47 -27.88 -13.98
N LYS A 5 27.31 -28.77 -13.44
CA LYS A 5 27.46 -29.00 -12.00
C LYS A 5 28.14 -27.82 -11.31
N VAL A 6 29.23 -27.31 -11.89
CA VAL A 6 29.92 -26.10 -11.41
C VAL A 6 29.01 -24.88 -11.48
N THR A 7 28.28 -24.73 -12.59
CA THR A 7 27.33 -23.61 -12.76
C THR A 7 26.22 -23.68 -11.71
N LEU A 8 25.63 -24.86 -11.49
CA LEU A 8 24.59 -25.05 -10.46
C LEU A 8 25.12 -24.76 -9.06
N GLU A 9 26.35 -25.15 -8.76
CA GLU A 9 26.98 -24.91 -7.47
C GLU A 9 27.26 -23.42 -7.24
N ILE A 10 27.67 -22.68 -8.28
CA ILE A 10 27.82 -21.23 -8.24
C ILE A 10 26.46 -20.56 -8.00
N PHE A 11 25.42 -20.93 -8.75
CA PHE A 11 24.08 -20.39 -8.54
C PHE A 11 23.56 -20.70 -7.14
N THR A 12 23.72 -21.93 -6.68
CA THR A 12 23.30 -22.34 -5.32
C THR A 12 24.05 -21.54 -4.26
N LYS A 13 25.37 -21.30 -4.41
CA LYS A 13 26.15 -20.49 -3.46
C LYS A 13 25.76 -19.02 -3.50
N LEU A 14 25.47 -18.47 -4.67
CA LEU A 14 24.97 -17.10 -4.81
C LEU A 14 23.58 -16.97 -4.18
N GLU A 15 22.66 -17.88 -4.47
CA GLU A 15 21.33 -17.93 -3.88
C GLU A 15 21.39 -18.08 -2.35
N GLN A 16 22.22 -18.97 -1.82
CA GLN A 16 22.38 -19.09 -0.36
C GLN A 16 22.94 -17.81 0.28
N LYS A 17 23.91 -17.16 -0.38
CA LYS A 17 24.52 -15.92 0.11
C LYS A 17 23.57 -14.72 0.03
N TRP A 18 22.73 -14.64 -0.99
CA TRP A 18 21.85 -13.48 -1.25
C TRP A 18 20.42 -13.68 -0.76
N LEU A 19 19.88 -14.90 -0.80
CA LEU A 19 18.49 -15.21 -0.42
C LEU A 19 18.36 -15.74 1.02
N TYR A 20 19.34 -16.51 1.52
CA TYR A 20 19.26 -17.12 2.85
C TYR A 20 19.97 -16.31 3.95
N HIS A 21 21.00 -15.54 3.61
CA HIS A 21 21.78 -14.70 4.55
C HIS A 21 21.41 -13.21 4.48
N TYR A 22 20.12 -12.89 4.39
CA TYR A 22 19.67 -11.53 4.68
C TYR A 22 19.35 -11.40 6.17
N GLU A 23 20.38 -11.22 7.00
CA GLU A 23 20.26 -10.63 8.35
C GLU A 23 19.95 -9.12 8.23
N GLY A 24 18.98 -8.77 7.40
CA GLY A 24 18.57 -7.39 7.14
C GLY A 24 17.14 -7.14 7.57
N LYS A 25 16.80 -5.86 7.73
CA LYS A 25 15.47 -5.37 8.10
C LYS A 25 14.40 -6.06 7.23
N LYS A 26 13.42 -6.72 7.86
CA LYS A 26 12.28 -7.31 7.15
C LYS A 26 11.52 -6.21 6.40
N THR A 27 11.37 -6.36 5.08
CA THR A 27 10.56 -5.45 4.25
C THR A 27 9.08 -5.66 4.55
N ARG A 28 8.36 -4.58 4.86
CA ARG A 28 6.92 -4.60 5.13
C ARG A 28 6.18 -4.00 3.95
N VAL A 29 5.30 -4.80 3.34
CA VAL A 29 4.51 -4.40 2.17
C VAL A 29 3.03 -4.38 2.54
N LEU A 30 2.36 -3.29 2.21
CA LEU A 30 0.91 -3.14 2.29
C LEU A 30 0.32 -3.13 0.88
N SER A 31 -0.57 -4.09 0.57
CA SER A 31 -1.31 -4.13 -0.69
C SER A 31 -2.79 -3.87 -0.44
N ILE A 32 -3.37 -2.95 -1.21
CA ILE A 32 -4.77 -2.52 -1.09
C ILE A 32 -5.49 -2.84 -2.40
N ASP A 33 -6.33 -3.87 -2.37
CA ASP A 33 -7.11 -4.28 -3.53
C ASP A 33 -8.23 -3.28 -3.85
N GLY A 34 -8.44 -3.05 -5.15
CA GLY A 34 -9.63 -2.38 -5.65
C GLY A 34 -10.84 -3.32 -5.62
N GLY A 35 -12.00 -2.79 -5.22
CA GLY A 35 -13.24 -3.58 -5.05
C GLY A 35 -14.47 -2.97 -5.71
N GLY A 36 -14.31 -2.26 -6.84
CA GLY A 36 -15.40 -1.54 -7.52
C GLY A 36 -15.43 -0.06 -7.14
N THR A 37 -16.62 0.50 -6.92
CA THR A 37 -16.80 1.93 -6.62
C THR A 37 -16.67 2.27 -5.14
N THR A 38 -16.59 1.29 -4.24
CA THR A 38 -16.57 1.49 -2.79
C THR A 38 -15.25 1.05 -2.17
N ALA A 39 -14.72 1.90 -1.29
CA ALA A 39 -13.55 1.58 -0.46
C ALA A 39 -13.92 1.02 0.92
N ALA A 40 -15.18 0.70 1.21
CA ALA A 40 -15.69 0.58 2.58
C ALA A 40 -14.95 -0.47 3.44
N VAL A 41 -14.74 -1.67 2.90
CA VAL A 41 -14.07 -2.76 3.64
C VAL A 41 -12.58 -2.45 3.83
N ALA A 42 -11.87 -2.16 2.74
CA ALA A 42 -10.44 -1.81 2.79
C ALA A 42 -10.21 -0.56 3.66
N GLY A 43 -11.05 0.46 3.54
CA GLY A 43 -10.99 1.69 4.31
C GLY A 43 -11.21 1.46 5.79
N THR A 44 -12.22 0.69 6.18
CA THR A 44 -12.44 0.35 7.60
C THR A 44 -11.27 -0.43 8.17
N ALA A 45 -10.69 -1.37 7.40
CA ALA A 45 -9.51 -2.11 7.81
C ALA A 45 -8.28 -1.20 7.98
N LEU A 46 -8.06 -0.24 7.09
CA LEU A 46 -6.96 0.72 7.16
C LEU A 46 -7.09 1.66 8.36
N VAL A 47 -8.31 2.16 8.62
CA VAL A 47 -8.59 2.97 9.82
C VAL A 47 -8.28 2.18 11.08
N HIS A 48 -8.77 0.94 11.16
CA HIS A 48 -8.49 0.09 12.30
C HIS A 48 -7.00 -0.22 12.44
N LEU A 49 -6.29 -0.47 11.35
CA LEU A 49 -4.85 -0.72 11.34
C LEU A 49 -4.07 0.48 11.91
N GLU A 50 -4.40 1.70 11.47
CA GLU A 50 -3.75 2.92 11.99
C GLU A 50 -4.05 3.13 13.47
N ASP A 51 -5.31 2.94 13.90
CA ASP A 51 -5.70 3.02 15.32
C ASP A 51 -4.90 2.01 16.17
N GLN A 52 -4.71 0.79 15.68
CA GLN A 52 -3.90 -0.24 16.37
C GLN A 52 -2.41 0.11 16.43
N ILE A 53 -1.86 0.70 15.36
CA ILE A 53 -0.48 1.18 15.34
C ILE A 53 -0.29 2.26 16.41
N GLN A 54 -1.19 3.25 16.47
CA GLN A 54 -1.13 4.32 17.45
C GLN A 54 -1.26 3.78 18.89
N ALA A 55 -2.20 2.87 19.13
CA ALA A 55 -2.40 2.24 20.43
C ALA A 55 -1.17 1.43 20.89
N LYS A 56 -0.56 0.65 20.00
CA LYS A 56 0.63 -0.15 20.33
C LYS A 56 1.90 0.67 20.53
N THR A 57 2.01 1.80 19.84
CA THR A 57 3.20 2.66 19.89
C THR A 57 3.08 3.75 20.95
N GLY A 58 1.87 4.03 21.44
CA GLY A 58 1.57 5.17 22.32
C GLY A 58 1.70 6.53 21.61
N ASN A 59 1.82 6.53 20.28
CA ASN A 59 2.03 7.74 19.49
C ASN A 59 0.81 8.01 18.59
N THR A 60 0.02 9.03 18.93
CA THR A 60 -1.15 9.46 18.14
C THR A 60 -0.79 10.03 16.76
N ASN A 61 0.47 10.42 16.57
CA ASN A 61 0.99 10.90 15.29
C ASN A 61 1.57 9.77 14.42
N ALA A 62 1.54 8.52 14.88
CA ALA A 62 1.94 7.38 14.06
C ALA A 62 0.98 7.21 12.88
N ARG A 63 1.55 6.97 11.69
CA ARG A 63 0.81 6.75 10.43
C ARG A 63 1.22 5.44 9.81
N ILE A 64 0.35 4.88 8.96
CA ILE A 64 0.65 3.64 8.22
C ILE A 64 1.99 3.74 7.46
N ALA A 65 2.30 4.88 6.83
CA ALA A 65 3.54 5.07 6.08
C ALA A 65 4.82 4.94 6.93
N ASP A 66 4.76 5.15 8.25
CA ASP A 66 5.91 4.97 9.14
C ASP A 66 6.27 3.47 9.33
N PHE A 67 5.30 2.59 9.09
CA PHE A 67 5.38 1.15 9.39
C PHE A 67 5.44 0.27 8.15
N PHE A 68 5.27 0.82 6.95
CA PHE A 68 5.35 0.05 5.70
C PHE A 68 6.39 0.67 4.79
N ASP A 69 7.30 -0.15 4.30
CA ASP A 69 8.36 0.29 3.39
C ASP A 69 7.80 0.46 1.97
N ILE A 70 6.75 -0.29 1.64
CA ILE A 70 6.08 -0.25 0.35
C ILE A 70 4.57 -0.27 0.58
N VAL A 71 3.85 0.65 -0.08
CA VAL A 71 2.39 0.70 -0.10
C VAL A 71 1.95 0.70 -1.56
N VAL A 72 1.13 -0.28 -1.94
CA VAL A 72 0.60 -0.45 -3.30
C VAL A 72 -0.91 -0.63 -3.27
N GLY A 73 -1.56 -0.32 -4.39
CA GLY A 73 -2.96 -0.63 -4.55
C GLY A 73 -3.43 -0.55 -6.00
N THR A 74 -4.66 -1.01 -6.24
CA THR A 74 -5.30 -1.02 -7.56
C THR A 74 -6.66 -0.31 -7.51
N GLY A 75 -7.01 0.46 -8.56
CA GLY A 75 -8.26 1.23 -8.60
C GLY A 75 -8.40 2.19 -7.41
N ILE A 76 -9.50 2.10 -6.65
CA ILE A 76 -9.70 2.88 -5.41
C ILE A 76 -8.61 2.59 -4.37
N GLY A 77 -8.11 1.35 -4.31
CA GLY A 77 -7.01 0.99 -3.43
C GLY A 77 -5.72 1.74 -3.77
N ALA A 78 -5.49 2.06 -5.05
CA ALA A 78 -4.35 2.89 -5.47
C ALA A 78 -4.49 4.34 -4.99
N LEU A 79 -5.71 4.90 -5.02
CA LEU A 79 -5.98 6.24 -4.48
C LEU A 79 -5.76 6.29 -2.96
N LEU A 80 -6.23 5.27 -2.24
CA LEU A 80 -5.95 5.13 -0.80
C LEU A 80 -4.44 5.02 -0.55
N ALA A 81 -3.74 4.16 -1.29
CA ALA A 81 -2.29 4.01 -1.16
C ALA A 81 -1.56 5.35 -1.36
N ALA A 82 -1.94 6.11 -2.40
CA ALA A 82 -1.38 7.43 -2.68
C ALA A 82 -1.66 8.44 -1.56
N MET A 83 -2.89 8.51 -1.05
CA MET A 83 -3.25 9.43 0.05
C MET A 83 -2.49 9.11 1.34
N LEU A 84 -2.27 7.82 1.63
CA LEU A 84 -1.54 7.38 2.83
C LEU A 84 -0.04 7.72 2.80
N VAL A 85 0.54 7.96 1.63
CA VAL A 85 1.97 8.27 1.47
C VAL A 85 2.24 9.69 0.96
N ALA A 86 1.20 10.45 0.60
CA ALA A 86 1.33 11.80 0.08
C ALA A 86 1.91 12.73 1.14
N ASP A 87 3.08 13.31 0.86
CA ASP A 87 3.77 14.28 1.71
C ASP A 87 3.50 15.72 1.25
N GLY A 88 3.19 16.58 2.21
CA GLY A 88 2.91 18.01 2.02
C GLY A 88 4.12 18.92 2.17
N GLY A 89 5.31 18.36 2.44
CA GLY A 89 6.56 19.09 2.61
C GLY A 89 7.23 18.90 3.97
N ASP A 90 6.54 18.27 4.92
CA ASP A 90 7.03 18.04 6.29
C ASP A 90 7.52 16.60 6.50
N SER A 91 7.78 15.85 5.41
CA SER A 91 8.16 14.42 5.46
C SER A 91 7.12 13.56 6.18
N ARG A 92 5.85 13.95 6.10
CA ARG A 92 4.74 13.30 6.81
C ARG A 92 3.52 13.16 5.91
N PRO A 93 2.79 12.03 6.01
CA PRO A 93 1.51 11.88 5.32
C PRO A 93 0.56 13.01 5.67
N ILE A 94 0.01 13.66 4.65
CA ILE A 94 -0.98 14.74 4.80
C ILE A 94 -2.29 14.18 5.38
N PHE A 95 -2.62 12.93 5.06
CA PHE A 95 -3.87 12.29 5.45
C PHE A 95 -3.66 11.20 6.48
N THR A 96 -4.52 11.18 7.51
CA THR A 96 -4.78 9.97 8.29
C THR A 96 -5.53 8.95 7.46
N ALA A 97 -5.50 7.66 7.86
CA ALA A 97 -6.29 6.63 7.22
C ALA A 97 -7.79 6.98 7.20
N ARG A 98 -8.28 7.62 8.27
CA ARG A 98 -9.68 8.05 8.40
C ARG A 98 -10.03 9.18 7.44
N GLU A 99 -9.16 10.17 7.30
CA GLU A 99 -9.37 11.29 6.35
C GLU A 99 -9.33 10.81 4.91
N ALA A 100 -8.39 9.93 4.55
CA ALA A 100 -8.29 9.37 3.21
C ALA A 100 -9.58 8.63 2.81
N VAL A 101 -10.12 7.80 3.72
CA VAL A 101 -11.38 7.08 3.48
C VAL A 101 -12.55 8.05 3.37
N ASN A 102 -12.64 9.03 4.27
CA ASN A 102 -13.72 10.02 4.24
C ASN A 102 -13.72 10.84 2.95
N LEU A 103 -12.55 11.28 2.47
CA LEU A 103 -12.41 12.05 1.24
C LEU A 103 -12.91 11.26 0.03
N LEU A 104 -12.53 9.98 -0.07
CA LEU A 104 -13.00 9.11 -1.14
C LEU A 104 -14.50 8.83 -1.06
N SER A 105 -15.05 8.67 0.15
CA SER A 105 -16.49 8.47 0.36
C SER A 105 -17.30 9.71 -0.02
N VAL A 106 -16.83 10.91 0.30
CA VAL A 106 -17.51 12.17 -0.07
C VAL A 106 -17.48 12.38 -1.57
N ASN A 107 -16.33 12.13 -2.21
CA ASN A 107 -16.13 12.38 -3.64
C ASN A 107 -16.60 11.22 -4.54
N GLN A 108 -17.07 10.12 -3.95
CA GLN A 108 -17.45 8.90 -4.70
C GLN A 108 -18.44 9.18 -5.84
N LYS A 109 -19.45 10.03 -5.59
CA LYS A 109 -20.51 10.31 -6.58
C LYS A 109 -20.01 11.11 -7.78
N GLU A 110 -19.05 12.00 -7.58
CA GLU A 110 -18.46 12.79 -8.67
C GLU A 110 -17.35 12.01 -9.39
N MET A 111 -16.56 11.21 -8.66
CA MET A 111 -15.50 10.38 -9.27
C MET A 111 -16.04 9.26 -10.16
N PHE A 112 -17.19 8.68 -9.83
CA PHE A 112 -17.80 7.58 -10.59
C PHE A 112 -19.05 8.00 -11.35
N LYS A 113 -19.17 9.30 -11.66
CA LYS A 113 -20.28 9.82 -12.45
C LYS A 113 -20.18 9.25 -13.87
N VAL A 114 -21.20 8.49 -14.27
CA VAL A 114 -21.31 8.02 -15.65
C VAL A 114 -21.53 9.23 -16.54
N SER A 115 -20.61 9.50 -17.48
CA SER A 115 -20.86 10.51 -18.50
C SER A 115 -21.87 9.94 -19.50
N CYS A 116 -23.15 10.28 -19.32
CA CYS A 116 -24.19 10.00 -20.30
C CYS A 116 -24.06 10.97 -21.49
N ASN A 117 -22.94 10.98 -22.20
CA ASN A 117 -22.83 11.68 -23.48
C ASN A 117 -22.91 10.65 -24.61
N ALA A 118 -24.14 10.26 -24.92
CA ALA A 118 -24.45 9.69 -26.22
C ALA A 118 -25.60 10.50 -26.82
N PRO A 119 -25.35 11.28 -27.89
CA PRO A 119 -26.26 11.32 -29.01
C PRO A 119 -25.75 10.29 -30.01
N PHE A 120 -26.39 9.12 -30.02
CA PHE A 120 -26.53 8.43 -31.30
C PHE A 120 -27.50 9.29 -32.12
N SER A 121 -26.97 10.00 -33.11
CA SER A 121 -27.72 10.57 -34.23
C SER A 121 -26.92 10.32 -35.49
#